data_AF-A0A967GWM2-F1
#
_entry.id   AF-A0A967GWM2-F1
#
_cell.length_a   1.000
_cell.length_b   1.000
_cell.length_c   1.000
_cell.angle_alpha   90.00
_cell.angle_beta   90.00
_cell.angle_gamma   90.00
#
_symmetry.space_group_name_H-M   'P 1'
#
loop_
_entity.id
_entity.type
_entity.pdbx_description
1 polymer ?
#
loop_
_entity_poly.entity_id
_entity_poly.type
_entity_poly.pdbx_seq_one_letter_code
_entity_poly.pdbx_strand_id
1 'polypeptide(L)'
;MLEERVRELCYQEKWEEAVHAAETAVSKAREAGKVEADTVGELALSLEVKGDLLRRMGRHEEALADYREGLAILGEGEEFREQVA
;
A
#
# COMPACT_ATOMS: atom_id res chain seq x y z
N MET A 1 -2.27 1.72 14.51
CA MET A 1 -1.53 1.24 13.30
C MET A 1 -1.99 2.00 12.06
N LEU A 2 -1.25 2.04 10.94
CA LEU A 2 -1.66 2.79 9.72
C LEU A 2 -3.08 2.42 9.25
N GLU A 3 -3.34 1.13 9.16
CA GLU A 3 -4.64 0.58 8.72
C GLU A 3 -5.80 1.10 9.58
N GLU A 4 -5.64 1.10 10.90
CA GLU A 4 -6.63 1.60 11.85
C GLU A 4 -6.94 3.09 11.62
N ARG A 5 -5.90 3.90 11.40
CA ARG A 5 -6.05 5.34 11.12
C ARG A 5 -6.78 5.59 9.81
N VAL A 6 -6.39 4.87 8.75
CA VAL A 6 -7.06 4.97 7.43
C VAL A 6 -8.52 4.54 7.55
N ARG A 7 -8.80 3.45 8.27
CA ARG A 7 -10.16 2.94 8.50
C ARG A 7 -11.03 3.96 9.23
N GLU A 8 -10.51 4.60 10.27
CA GLU A 8 -11.22 5.64 11.01
C GLU A 8 -11.53 6.87 10.14
N LEU A 9 -10.56 7.34 9.35
CA LEU A 9 -10.77 8.46 8.43
C LEU A 9 -11.84 8.12 7.37
N CYS A 10 -11.84 6.88 6.85
CA CYS A 10 -12.89 6.43 5.93
C CYS A 10 -14.28 6.42 6.58
N TYR A 11 -14.41 6.02 7.85
CA TYR A 11 -15.70 6.05 8.56
C TYR A 11 -16.21 7.48 8.79
N GLN A 12 -15.30 8.45 8.83
CA GLN A 12 -15.64 9.88 8.87
C GLN A 12 -15.84 10.49 7.47
N GLU A 13 -15.84 9.67 6.41
CA GLU A 13 -15.91 10.11 5.01
C GLU A 13 -14.77 11.05 4.58
N LYS A 14 -13.67 11.07 5.33
CA LYS A 14 -12.47 11.88 5.07
C LYS A 14 -11.51 11.14 4.14
N TRP A 15 -11.94 10.91 2.92
CA TRP A 15 -11.21 10.10 1.94
C TRP A 15 -9.87 10.72 1.57
N GLU A 16 -9.79 12.04 1.40
CA GLU A 16 -8.54 12.73 1.06
C GLU A 16 -7.52 12.64 2.19
N GLU A 17 -7.95 12.80 3.44
CA GLU A 17 -7.06 12.65 4.61
C GLU A 17 -6.57 11.19 4.74
N ALA A 18 -7.44 10.22 4.44
CA ALA A 18 -7.06 8.81 4.45
C ALA A 18 -5.98 8.52 3.40
N VAL A 19 -6.14 9.07 2.18
CA VAL A 19 -5.17 8.92 1.09
C VAL A 19 -3.85 9.56 1.48
N HIS A 20 -3.89 10.79 2.00
CA HIS A 20 -2.69 11.49 2.43
C HIS A 20 -1.93 10.73 3.53
N ALA A 21 -2.65 10.15 4.49
CA ALA A 21 -2.06 9.33 5.54
C ALA A 21 -1.35 8.08 4.98
N ALA A 22 -2.00 7.37 4.05
CA ALA A 22 -1.43 6.20 3.39
C ALA A 22 -0.20 6.55 2.53
N GLU A 23 -0.27 7.61 1.73
CA GLU A 23 0.86 8.10 0.92
C GLU A 23 2.07 8.51 1.75
N THR A 24 1.81 9.19 2.88
CA THR A 24 2.87 9.58 3.83
C THR A 24 3.55 8.36 4.43
N ALA A 25 2.78 7.33 4.78
CA ALA A 25 3.33 6.10 5.33
C ALA A 25 4.19 5.34 4.31
N VAL A 26 3.69 5.18 3.07
CA VAL A 26 4.45 4.59 1.97
C VAL A 26 5.75 5.36 1.73
N SER A 27 5.71 6.70 1.72
CA SER A 27 6.90 7.52 1.49
C SER A 27 7.95 7.30 2.58
N LYS A 28 7.54 7.32 3.86
CA LYS A 28 8.44 7.07 5.00
C LYS A 28 9.01 5.66 4.99
N ALA A 29 8.17 4.65 4.78
CA ALA A 29 8.62 3.26 4.72
C ALA A 29 9.58 3.03 3.54
N ARG A 30 9.37 3.71 2.40
CA ARG A 30 10.27 3.65 1.24
C ARG A 30 11.62 4.30 1.51
N GLU A 31 11.67 5.38 2.28
CA GLU A 31 12.92 6.01 2.69
C GLU A 31 13.70 5.10 3.65
N ALA A 32 13.02 4.45 4.59
CA ALA A 32 13.62 3.54 5.56
C ALA A 32 14.04 2.18 4.93
N GLY A 33 13.25 1.64 4.01
CA GLY A 33 13.48 0.39 3.27
C GLY A 33 14.73 0.37 2.39
N LYS A 34 15.35 1.53 2.14
CA LYS A 34 16.66 1.60 1.47
C LYS A 34 17.81 1.20 2.37
N VAL A 35 17.58 1.10 3.68
CA VAL A 35 18.62 0.95 4.69
C VAL A 35 18.52 -0.40 5.42
N GLU A 36 17.31 -0.95 5.61
CA GLU A 36 17.07 -2.11 6.46
C GLU A 36 16.08 -3.12 5.84
N ALA A 37 16.26 -4.42 6.10
CA ALA A 37 15.39 -5.47 5.59
C ALA A 37 14.03 -5.54 6.32
N ASP A 38 13.98 -5.17 7.61
CA ASP A 38 12.73 -5.21 8.39
C ASP A 38 11.70 -4.17 7.92
N THR A 39 12.15 -3.08 7.29
CA THR A 39 11.30 -2.00 6.75
C THR A 39 10.70 -2.33 5.39
N VAL A 40 11.16 -3.41 4.75
CA VAL A 40 10.56 -4.00 3.52
C VAL A 40 9.13 -4.45 3.79
N GLY A 41 8.89 -5.10 4.94
CA GLY A 41 7.54 -5.53 5.35
C GLY A 41 6.61 -4.36 5.64
N GLU A 42 7.12 -3.30 6.29
CA GLU A 42 6.34 -2.08 6.55
C GLU A 42 5.94 -1.35 5.27
N LEU A 43 6.82 -1.34 4.27
CA LEU A 43 6.52 -0.77 2.96
C LEU A 43 5.43 -1.57 2.24
N ALA A 44 5.52 -2.90 2.22
CA ALA A 44 4.53 -3.77 1.61
C ALA A 44 3.14 -3.60 2.27
N LEU A 45 3.07 -3.60 3.60
CA LEU A 45 1.83 -3.37 4.35
C LEU A 45 1.25 -1.97 4.08
N SER A 46 2.10 -0.95 3.99
CA SER A 46 1.65 0.42 3.68
C SER A 46 1.05 0.53 2.28
N LEU A 47 1.64 -0.17 1.30
CA LEU A 47 1.12 -0.26 -0.08
C LEU A 47 -0.21 -1.01 -0.13
N GLU A 48 -0.36 -2.11 0.62
CA GLU A 48 -1.63 -2.84 0.73
C GLU A 48 -2.75 -1.95 1.26
N VAL A 49 -2.51 -1.23 2.37
CA VAL A 49 -3.50 -0.31 2.95
C VAL A 49 -3.88 0.81 1.97
N LYS A 50 -2.91 1.35 1.24
CA LYS A 50 -3.16 2.37 0.20
C LYS A 50 -3.99 1.78 -0.95
N GLY A 51 -3.64 0.58 -1.41
CA GLY A 51 -4.38 -0.13 -2.46
C GLY A 51 -5.83 -0.38 -2.07
N ASP A 52 -6.08 -0.84 -0.85
CA ASP A 52 -7.43 -1.07 -0.32
C ASP A 52 -8.26 0.21 -0.27
N LEU A 53 -7.64 1.31 0.14
CA LEU A 53 -8.28 2.62 0.14
C LEU A 53 -8.66 3.06 -1.28
N LEU A 54 -7.72 2.99 -2.23
CA LEU A 54 -7.95 3.36 -3.62
C LEU A 54 -9.04 2.50 -4.27
N ARG A 55 -9.06 1.19 -3.98
CA ARG A 55 -10.09 0.27 -4.44
C ARG A 55 -11.48 0.67 -3.93
N ARG A 56 -11.61 1.09 -2.67
CA ARG A 56 -12.87 1.58 -2.10
C ARG A 56 -13.34 2.89 -2.75
N MET A 57 -12.41 3.71 -3.23
CA MET A 57 -12.69 4.94 -3.98
C MET A 57 -12.96 4.69 -5.48
N GLY A 58 -12.94 3.44 -5.96
CA GLY A 58 -13.12 3.10 -7.37
C GLY A 58 -11.88 3.29 -8.25
N ARG A 59 -10.73 3.65 -7.66
CA ARG A 59 -9.44 3.86 -8.34
C ARG A 59 -8.70 2.52 -8.50
N HIS A 60 -9.31 1.60 -9.22
CA HIS A 60 -8.87 0.20 -9.30
C HIS A 60 -7.50 0.00 -9.95
N GLU A 61 -7.16 0.79 -10.96
CA GLU A 61 -5.86 0.68 -11.65
C GLU A 61 -4.70 1.06 -10.73
N GLU A 62 -4.87 2.14 -9.96
CA GLU A 62 -3.87 2.61 -9.00
C GLU A 62 -3.75 1.64 -7.82
N ALA A 63 -4.87 1.11 -7.33
CA ALA A 63 -4.87 0.07 -6.31
C ALA A 63 -4.07 -1.17 -6.76
N LEU A 64 -4.29 -1.62 -8.00
CA LEU A 64 -3.58 -2.76 -8.57
C LEU A 64 -2.08 -2.50 -8.72
N ALA A 65 -1.69 -1.26 -9.04
CA ALA A 65 -0.28 -0.88 -9.08
C ALA A 65 0.37 -1.00 -7.70
N ASP A 66 -0.29 -0.50 -6.65
CA ASP A 66 0.22 -0.57 -5.27
C ASP A 66 0.33 -2.02 -4.77
N TYR A 67 -0.68 -2.86 -5.01
CA TYR A 67 -0.61 -4.28 -4.62
C TYR A 67 0.54 -5.01 -5.33
N ARG A 68 0.72 -4.77 -6.64
CA ARG A 68 1.82 -5.38 -7.40
C ARG A 68 3.18 -4.95 -6.88
N GLU A 69 3.32 -3.70 -6.48
CA GLU A 69 4.55 -3.21 -5.88
C GLU A 69 4.80 -3.91 -4.53
N GLY A 70 3.79 -3.98 -3.66
CA GLY A 70 3.90 -4.67 -2.37
C GLY A 70 4.31 -6.14 -2.50
N LEU A 71 3.69 -6.88 -3.43
CA LEU A 71 4.06 -8.27 -3.71
C LEU A 71 5.46 -8.41 -4.31
N ALA A 72 5.87 -7.50 -5.20
CA ALA A 72 7.24 -7.50 -5.74
C ALA A 72 8.28 -7.27 -4.64
N ILE A 73 7.97 -6.40 -3.67
CA ILE A 73 8.82 -6.13 -2.50
C ILE A 73 8.96 -7.36 -1.60
N LEU A 74 7.87 -8.14 -1.43
CA LEU A 74 7.88 -9.38 -0.65
C LEU A 74 8.49 -10.59 -1.41
N GLY A 75 8.82 -10.42 -2.70
CA GLY A 75 9.32 -11.51 -3.55
C GLY A 75 8.22 -12.42 -4.12
N GLU A 76 6.94 -12.14 -3.84
CA GLU A 76 5.77 -12.89 -4.34
C GLU A 76 5.31 -12.41 -5.72
N GLY A 77 5.83 -11.28 -6.21
CA GLY A 77 5.41 -10.65 -7.47
C GLY A 77 5.88 -11.32 -8.76
N GLU A 78 6.89 -12.21 -8.71
CA GLU A 78 7.33 -12.97 -9.89
C GLU A 78 6.38 -14.13 -10.22
N GLU A 79 5.86 -14.81 -9.20
CA GLU A 79 4.96 -15.96 -9.35
C GLU A 79 3.61 -15.55 -9.99
N PHE A 80 3.16 -14.32 -9.76
CA PHE A 80 1.93 -13.78 -10.37
C PHE A 80 2.10 -13.35 -11.84
N ARG A 81 3.33 -13.06 -12.31
CA ARG A 81 3.56 -12.72 -13.73
C ARG A 81 3.63 -13.96 -14.62
N GLU A 82 4.14 -15.07 -14.09
CA GLU A 82 4.32 -16.31 -14.84
C GLU A 82 3.00 -17.05 -15.10
N GLN A 83 1.98 -16.86 -14.24
CA GLN A 83 0.67 -17.53 -14.38
C GLN A 83 -0.30 -16.84 -15.35
N VAL A 84 0.07 -15.72 -15.97
CA VAL A 84 -0.82 -14.92 -16.84
C VAL A 84 -0.22 -14.71 -18.25
N ALA A 85 0.87 -15.39 -18.58
CA ALA A 85 1.49 -15.41 -19.92
C ALA A 85 1.19 -16.72 -20.66
#